data_AF-A0A9R1B4I6-F1
#
_entry.id   AF-A0A9R1B4I6-F1
#
_cell.length_a   1.000
_cell.length_b   1.000
_cell.length_c   1.000
_cell.angle_alpha   90.00
_cell.angle_beta   90.00
_cell.angle_gamma   90.00
#
_symmetry.space_group_name_H-M   'P 1'
#
loop_
_entity.id
_entity.type
_entity.pdbx_description
1 polymer ?
#
loop_
_entity_poly.entity_id
_entity_poly.type
_entity_poly.pdbx_seq_one_letter_code
_entity_poly.pdbx_strand_id
1 'polypeptide(L)'
;MAALSGCALLLAAALLLSAPAATEAYDSLDPNGNITIKWDLKEWTPDGYVAMVTIYNCCKGGVISTFNQDPANAASSFQISVGLSGTTNKTVKLPRNFTLKTPGPGYTCGRATVVRPTKFLIGDGRRTTQALMTWNVTCTYSQFLAQKTPTCCVALSSFYNNTIVGCPTCSCGCQNNNTHPGSCVNPNSPYLQSAIDGPGKYTGQPLVQCTSHMCPVKVHWHVKLNYKDYWRVKVTITNFNYRMNYTDWNLVVQHPNFNNITKLFSFNYKPLSPYGGRINDSAMFWGMKFYNDLLNQAGPFGNAQTEILLQKDPETFTFEKGWAFPRRVYFNGDNCVMPPPDAYPWLPNASPPMKQPWTLELLVFWTALAALLAYYV
;
A
#
# COMPACT_ATOMS: atom_id res chain seq x y z
N MET A 1 -20.57 25.92 47.55
CA MET A 1 -20.80 24.59 46.94
C MET A 1 -21.17 24.79 45.48
N ALA A 2 -20.71 23.91 44.59
CA ALA A 2 -20.88 23.91 43.12
C ALA A 2 -19.83 24.71 42.31
N ALA A 3 -18.57 24.23 42.30
CA ALA A 3 -17.60 24.56 41.24
C ALA A 3 -16.56 23.44 40.99
N LEU A 4 -16.89 22.18 41.31
CA LEU A 4 -15.96 21.04 41.17
C LEU A 4 -16.50 19.88 40.31
N SER A 5 -17.70 20.01 39.73
CA SER A 5 -18.33 18.89 39.00
C SER A 5 -18.05 18.85 37.50
N GLY A 6 -17.52 19.92 36.90
CA GLY A 6 -17.35 19.99 35.43
C GLY A 6 -16.03 19.39 34.92
N CYS A 7 -14.96 19.45 35.73
CA CYS A 7 -13.62 19.07 35.27
C CYS A 7 -13.39 17.55 35.26
N ALA A 8 -14.02 16.81 36.20
CA ALA A 8 -13.93 15.35 36.25
C ALA A 8 -14.68 14.65 35.10
N LEU A 9 -15.78 15.24 34.63
CA LEU A 9 -16.55 14.73 33.47
C LEU A 9 -15.83 14.98 32.14
N LEU A 10 -15.08 16.08 32.01
CA LEU A 10 -14.26 16.36 30.83
C LEU A 10 -13.00 15.49 30.75
N LEU A 11 -12.38 15.15 31.89
CA LEU A 11 -11.25 14.22 31.95
C LEU A 11 -11.66 12.76 31.66
N ALA A 12 -12.85 12.33 32.10
CA ALA A 12 -13.39 11.00 31.77
C ALA A 12 -13.76 10.87 30.27
N ALA A 13 -14.23 11.95 29.64
CA ALA A 13 -14.50 11.97 28.20
C ALA A 13 -13.21 11.98 27.35
N ALA A 14 -12.13 12.62 27.83
CA ALA A 14 -10.83 12.65 27.14
C ALA A 14 -10.08 11.30 27.19
N LEU A 15 -10.31 10.49 28.24
CA LEU A 15 -9.69 9.16 28.39
C LEU A 15 -10.40 8.03 27.64
N LEU A 16 -11.59 8.27 27.09
CA LEU A 16 -12.32 7.32 26.23
C LEU A 16 -12.00 7.47 24.73
N LEU A 17 -11.16 8.45 24.35
CA LEU A 17 -10.79 8.74 22.95
C LEU A 17 -9.37 8.31 22.57
N SER A 18 -8.60 7.73 23.48
CA SER A 18 -7.30 7.12 23.18
C SER A 18 -7.42 5.60 23.05
N ALA A 19 -8.26 5.13 22.12
CA ALA A 19 -8.13 3.78 21.61
C ALA A 19 -7.09 3.82 20.46
N PRO A 20 -6.05 2.96 20.47
CA PRO A 20 -5.23 2.78 19.27
C PRO A 20 -6.15 2.24 18.17
N ALA A 21 -6.40 3.06 17.17
CA ALA A 21 -7.15 2.64 15.99
C ALA A 21 -6.37 1.47 15.35
N ALA A 22 -6.94 0.27 15.38
CA ALA A 22 -6.42 -0.87 14.66
C ALA A 22 -6.33 -0.48 13.18
N THR A 23 -5.11 -0.45 12.65
CA THR A 23 -4.82 -0.08 11.28
C THR A 23 -4.80 -1.33 10.43
N GLU A 24 -5.95 -1.77 9.91
CA GLU A 24 -6.00 -2.86 8.94
C GLU A 24 -5.93 -2.28 7.52
N ALA A 25 -5.04 -2.86 6.70
CA ALA A 25 -4.96 -2.56 5.27
C ALA A 25 -6.26 -3.04 4.62
N TYR A 26 -7.10 -2.09 4.23
CA TYR A 26 -8.51 -2.31 3.96
C TYR A 26 -8.78 -2.82 2.53
N ASP A 27 -9.45 -3.97 2.42
CA ASP A 27 -10.20 -4.42 1.25
C ASP A 27 -11.70 -4.18 1.50
N SER A 28 -12.42 -3.54 0.58
CA SER A 28 -13.87 -3.28 0.75
C SER A 28 -14.73 -4.53 0.70
N LEU A 29 -14.18 -5.67 0.28
CA LEU A 29 -14.84 -6.97 0.30
C LEU A 29 -14.44 -7.83 1.51
N ASP A 30 -13.40 -7.44 2.25
CA ASP A 30 -12.92 -8.14 3.45
C ASP A 30 -12.13 -7.21 4.38
N PRO A 31 -12.80 -6.50 5.31
CA PRO A 31 -12.13 -5.53 6.18
C PRO A 31 -11.06 -6.14 7.09
N ASN A 32 -11.11 -7.46 7.34
CA ASN A 32 -10.18 -8.16 8.23
C ASN A 32 -9.03 -8.86 7.46
N GLY A 33 -9.10 -8.90 6.12
CA GLY A 33 -8.14 -9.64 5.28
C GLY A 33 -8.13 -11.14 5.54
N ASN A 34 -9.29 -11.74 5.84
CA ASN A 34 -9.39 -13.18 6.14
C ASN A 34 -9.38 -14.04 4.86
N ILE A 35 -8.43 -14.97 4.78
CA ILE A 35 -8.42 -15.96 3.70
C ILE A 35 -9.44 -17.05 4.03
N THR A 36 -10.39 -17.29 3.13
CA THR A 36 -11.31 -18.43 3.25
C THR A 36 -10.92 -19.52 2.26
N ILE A 37 -10.55 -20.69 2.79
CA ILE A 37 -10.29 -21.90 2.00
C ILE A 37 -11.55 -22.76 2.05
N LYS A 38 -12.26 -22.84 0.93
CA LYS A 38 -13.46 -23.66 0.77
C LYS A 38 -13.11 -24.96 0.07
N TRP A 39 -13.60 -26.07 0.62
CA TRP A 39 -13.46 -27.40 0.05
C TRP A 39 -14.84 -27.90 -0.36
N ASP A 40 -14.97 -28.24 -1.63
CA ASP A 40 -16.19 -28.78 -2.21
C ASP A 40 -15.95 -30.20 -2.71
N LEU A 41 -16.52 -31.21 -2.03
CA LEU A 41 -16.40 -32.60 -2.45
C LEU A 41 -17.26 -32.87 -3.67
N LYS A 42 -16.60 -33.33 -4.73
CA LYS A 42 -17.25 -33.63 -6.02
C LYS A 42 -17.64 -35.09 -6.10
N GLU A 43 -16.76 -35.98 -5.68
CA GLU A 43 -16.96 -37.43 -5.78
C GLU A 43 -16.14 -38.20 -4.74
N TRP A 44 -16.59 -39.42 -4.45
CA TRP A 44 -15.86 -40.39 -3.62
C TRP A 44 -14.98 -41.27 -4.50
N THR A 45 -13.78 -41.58 -4.02
CA THR A 45 -12.90 -42.60 -4.60
C THR A 45 -12.91 -43.85 -3.70
N PRO A 46 -12.44 -45.01 -4.18
CA PRO A 46 -12.38 -46.23 -3.36
C PRO A 46 -11.57 -46.07 -2.07
N ASP A 47 -10.60 -45.17 -2.07
CA ASP A 47 -9.67 -44.90 -0.98
C ASP A 47 -9.87 -43.51 -0.35
N GLY A 48 -10.79 -42.67 -0.81
CA GLY A 48 -10.88 -41.28 -0.41
C GLY A 48 -11.90 -40.44 -1.16
N TYR A 49 -11.53 -39.23 -1.57
CA TYR A 49 -12.42 -38.30 -2.29
C TYR A 49 -11.66 -37.35 -3.22
N VAL A 50 -12.37 -36.82 -4.21
CA VAL A 50 -11.93 -35.70 -5.04
C VAL A 50 -12.67 -34.44 -4.59
N ALA A 51 -11.90 -33.40 -4.28
CA ALA A 51 -12.41 -32.11 -3.85
C ALA A 51 -11.90 -30.99 -4.74
N MET A 52 -12.77 -30.00 -4.98
CA MET A 52 -12.38 -28.71 -5.51
C MET A 52 -12.09 -27.79 -4.33
N VAL A 53 -10.86 -27.30 -4.23
CA VAL A 53 -10.43 -26.33 -3.22
C VAL A 53 -10.42 -24.95 -3.85
N THR A 54 -11.21 -24.05 -3.31
CA THR A 54 -11.24 -22.64 -3.71
C THR A 54 -10.67 -21.81 -2.57
N ILE A 55 -9.63 -21.04 -2.86
CA ILE A 55 -9.07 -20.09 -1.92
C ILE A 55 -9.55 -18.70 -2.34
N TYR A 56 -10.35 -18.11 -1.48
CA TYR A 56 -10.77 -16.72 -1.62
C TYR A 56 -9.71 -15.82 -1.00
N ASN A 57 -9.44 -14.69 -1.64
CA ASN A 57 -8.52 -13.65 -1.15
C ASN A 57 -7.01 -14.08 -1.07
N CYS A 58 -6.61 -15.23 -1.65
CA CYS A 58 -5.20 -15.70 -1.77
C CYS A 58 -5.11 -16.98 -2.66
N CYS A 59 -3.98 -17.53 -3.15
CA CYS A 59 -2.84 -16.95 -3.85
C CYS A 59 -2.46 -17.90 -5.02
N LYS A 60 -2.08 -17.39 -6.21
CA LYS A 60 -1.44 -18.17 -7.29
C LYS A 60 0.04 -17.81 -7.30
N GLY A 61 0.87 -18.59 -6.60
CA GLY A 61 2.30 -18.28 -6.44
C GLY A 61 2.59 -17.15 -5.44
N GLY A 62 1.70 -16.90 -4.48
CA GLY A 62 1.89 -15.91 -3.41
C GLY A 62 1.27 -14.53 -3.70
N VAL A 63 0.79 -14.28 -4.91
CA VAL A 63 0.08 -13.03 -5.28
C VAL A 63 -1.20 -13.39 -6.04
N ILE A 64 -2.29 -12.67 -5.79
CA ILE A 64 -3.52 -12.67 -6.59
C ILE A 64 -3.88 -11.21 -6.83
N SER A 65 -4.32 -10.88 -8.04
CA SER A 65 -4.81 -9.54 -8.36
C SER A 65 -6.04 -9.24 -7.50
N THR A 66 -6.17 -8.02 -7.00
CA THR A 66 -7.39 -7.66 -6.26
C THR A 66 -8.62 -7.74 -7.17
N PHE A 67 -9.81 -7.95 -6.59
CA PHE A 67 -11.06 -7.93 -7.36
C PHE A 67 -11.25 -6.63 -8.15
N ASN A 68 -10.70 -5.53 -7.64
CA ASN A 68 -10.75 -4.23 -8.30
C ASN A 68 -9.81 -4.11 -9.51
N GLN A 69 -8.68 -4.82 -9.50
CA GLN A 69 -7.70 -4.82 -10.59
C GLN A 69 -8.09 -5.80 -11.70
N ASP A 70 -8.48 -7.03 -11.32
CA ASP A 70 -8.80 -8.10 -12.27
C ASP A 70 -9.76 -9.13 -11.63
N PRO A 71 -11.09 -8.97 -11.79
CA PRO A 71 -12.08 -9.89 -11.23
C PRO A 71 -11.91 -11.35 -11.68
N ALA A 72 -11.38 -11.58 -12.88
CA ALA A 72 -11.23 -12.92 -13.43
C ALA A 72 -10.07 -13.68 -12.77
N ASN A 73 -9.03 -12.96 -12.37
CA ASN A 73 -7.84 -13.53 -11.70
C ASN A 73 -7.85 -13.31 -10.18
N ALA A 74 -8.93 -12.77 -9.62
CA ALA A 74 -9.09 -12.47 -8.20
C ALA A 74 -9.35 -13.69 -7.29
N ALA A 75 -9.45 -14.89 -7.86
CA ALA A 75 -9.63 -16.12 -7.10
C ALA A 75 -8.75 -17.25 -7.65
N SER A 76 -8.29 -18.12 -6.76
CA SER A 76 -7.57 -19.35 -7.14
C SER A 76 -8.37 -20.57 -6.71
N SER A 77 -8.49 -21.54 -7.62
CA SER A 77 -9.06 -22.84 -7.30
C SER A 77 -8.26 -23.94 -7.97
N PHE A 78 -8.11 -25.06 -7.27
CA PHE A 78 -7.47 -26.26 -7.78
C PHE A 78 -8.25 -27.49 -7.32
N GLN A 79 -8.07 -28.60 -8.02
CA GLN A 79 -8.63 -29.89 -7.60
C GLN A 79 -7.56 -30.71 -6.87
N ILE A 80 -7.98 -31.42 -5.84
CA ILE A 80 -7.15 -32.33 -5.07
C ILE A 80 -7.87 -33.67 -4.94
N SER A 81 -7.10 -34.75 -5.07
CA SER A 81 -7.53 -36.09 -4.69
C SER A 81 -6.88 -36.44 -3.35
N VAL A 82 -7.70 -36.81 -2.36
CA VAL A 82 -7.25 -37.12 -1.00
C VAL A 82 -7.56 -38.57 -0.71
N GLY A 83 -6.52 -39.40 -0.58
CA GLY A 83 -6.62 -40.79 -0.16
C GLY A 83 -6.62 -40.95 1.37
N LEU A 84 -6.99 -42.16 1.81
CA LEU A 84 -7.00 -42.63 3.20
C LEU A 84 -7.82 -41.76 4.17
N SER A 85 -8.86 -41.09 3.67
CA SER A 85 -9.60 -40.08 4.42
C SER A 85 -11.06 -40.43 4.71
N GLY A 86 -11.47 -41.68 4.47
CA GLY A 86 -12.86 -42.13 4.57
C GLY A 86 -13.68 -41.78 3.32
N THR A 87 -14.64 -42.64 2.98
CA THR A 87 -15.34 -42.65 1.68
C THR A 87 -16.84 -42.32 1.78
N THR A 88 -17.29 -41.81 2.92
CA THR A 88 -18.71 -41.44 3.13
C THR A 88 -18.84 -40.16 3.96
N ASN A 89 -20.01 -39.52 3.90
CA ASN A 89 -20.33 -38.32 4.68
C ASN A 89 -20.12 -38.48 6.21
N LYS A 90 -20.18 -39.71 6.74
CA LYS A 90 -19.99 -39.97 8.19
C LYS A 90 -18.55 -40.35 8.54
N THR A 91 -17.81 -40.96 7.61
CA THR A 91 -16.46 -41.47 7.85
C THR A 91 -15.36 -40.51 7.40
N VAL A 92 -15.71 -39.50 6.61
CA VAL A 92 -14.75 -38.52 6.09
C VAL A 92 -14.07 -37.75 7.21
N LYS A 93 -12.74 -37.75 7.20
CA LYS A 93 -11.90 -37.03 8.14
C LYS A 93 -11.52 -35.68 7.55
N LEU A 94 -11.88 -34.60 8.23
CA LEU A 94 -11.48 -33.25 7.82
C LEU A 94 -10.02 -33.00 8.20
N PRO A 95 -9.25 -32.26 7.37
CA PRO A 95 -7.90 -31.83 7.74
C PRO A 95 -7.96 -30.90 8.95
N ARG A 96 -6.98 -31.02 9.85
CA ARG A 96 -6.94 -30.27 11.13
C ARG A 96 -5.93 -29.14 11.14
N ASN A 97 -4.77 -29.35 10.53
CA ASN A 97 -3.66 -28.41 10.56
C ASN A 97 -3.47 -27.79 9.19
N PHE A 98 -3.74 -26.50 9.07
CA PHE A 98 -3.53 -25.73 7.85
C PHE A 98 -2.39 -24.74 8.11
N THR A 99 -1.39 -24.76 7.22
CA THR A 99 -0.26 -23.84 7.29
C THR A 99 -0.04 -23.23 5.92
N LEU A 100 -0.16 -21.90 5.84
CA LEU A 100 0.14 -21.14 4.64
C LEU A 100 1.62 -20.74 4.68
N LYS A 101 2.39 -21.21 3.70
CA LYS A 101 3.82 -20.84 3.56
C LYS A 101 4.01 -19.53 2.79
N THR A 102 3.02 -19.14 1.98
CA THR A 102 2.97 -17.89 1.21
C THR A 102 1.57 -17.28 1.38
N PRO A 103 1.41 -15.95 1.45
CA PRO A 103 2.40 -14.88 1.21
C PRO A 103 3.35 -14.57 2.38
N GLY A 104 3.22 -15.26 3.52
CA GLY A 104 4.14 -15.13 4.66
C GLY A 104 3.56 -15.77 5.93
N PRO A 105 4.27 -15.71 7.07
CA PRO A 105 3.82 -16.31 8.35
C PRO A 105 2.66 -15.56 9.03
N GLY A 106 2.11 -14.54 8.36
CA GLY A 106 1.07 -13.65 8.91
C GLY A 106 -0.29 -14.29 9.10
N TYR A 107 -0.55 -15.44 8.48
CA TYR A 107 -1.85 -16.08 8.52
C TYR A 107 -1.88 -17.26 9.47
N THR A 108 -2.85 -17.27 10.38
CA THR A 108 -3.14 -18.40 11.25
C THR A 108 -4.50 -18.97 10.88
N CYS A 109 -4.54 -20.25 10.50
CA CYS A 109 -5.77 -20.92 10.08
C CYS A 109 -6.48 -21.60 11.26
N GLY A 110 -7.81 -21.41 11.32
CA GLY A 110 -8.67 -22.10 12.25
C GLY A 110 -8.95 -23.56 11.86
N ARG A 111 -9.84 -24.20 12.62
CA ARG A 111 -10.32 -25.56 12.31
C ARG A 111 -11.32 -25.54 11.16
N ALA A 112 -11.39 -26.63 10.39
CA ALA A 112 -12.38 -26.78 9.33
C ALA A 112 -13.81 -26.90 9.92
N THR A 113 -14.72 -26.08 9.41
CA THR A 113 -16.14 -26.07 9.81
C THR A 113 -17.01 -26.53 8.65
N VAL A 114 -17.84 -27.54 8.87
CA VAL A 114 -18.80 -28.03 7.87
C VAL A 114 -19.87 -26.97 7.64
N VAL A 115 -20.09 -26.62 6.37
CA VAL A 115 -21.10 -25.66 5.94
C VAL A 115 -22.11 -26.32 5.00
N ARG A 116 -23.14 -25.57 4.60
CA ARG A 116 -24.11 -26.06 3.63
C ARG A 116 -23.40 -26.40 2.32
N PRO A 117 -23.70 -27.55 1.68
CA PRO A 117 -22.98 -27.93 0.49
C PRO A 117 -23.22 -26.95 -0.68
N THR A 118 -22.14 -26.56 -1.35
CA THR A 118 -22.16 -25.60 -2.46
C THR A 118 -22.97 -26.15 -3.63
N LYS A 119 -23.73 -25.29 -4.30
CA LYS A 119 -24.37 -25.59 -5.59
C LYS A 119 -23.57 -24.97 -6.74
N PHE A 120 -23.29 -25.75 -7.77
CA PHE A 120 -22.61 -25.34 -9.00
C PHE A 120 -23.60 -25.34 -10.15
N LEU A 121 -23.51 -24.35 -11.03
CA LEU A 121 -24.22 -24.36 -12.30
C LEU A 121 -23.42 -25.20 -13.30
N ILE A 122 -24.07 -26.16 -13.96
CA ILE A 122 -23.52 -26.90 -15.10
C ILE A 122 -23.50 -25.94 -16.31
N GLY A 123 -22.58 -26.16 -17.26
CA GLY A 123 -22.31 -25.29 -18.42
C GLY A 123 -23.52 -24.76 -19.20
N ASP A 124 -24.68 -25.44 -19.16
CA ASP A 124 -25.93 -24.98 -19.77
C ASP A 124 -26.64 -23.84 -19.00
N GLY A 125 -26.13 -23.45 -17.83
CA GLY A 125 -26.68 -22.40 -16.96
C GLY A 125 -28.03 -22.72 -16.29
N ARG A 126 -28.65 -23.86 -16.62
CA ARG A 126 -30.00 -24.23 -16.16
C ARG A 126 -30.04 -25.36 -15.12
N ARG A 127 -29.00 -26.19 -15.06
CA ARG A 127 -28.93 -27.33 -14.13
C ARG A 127 -27.93 -27.02 -13.02
N THR A 128 -28.31 -27.31 -11.78
CA THR A 128 -27.43 -27.16 -10.63
C THR A 128 -27.02 -28.52 -10.08
N THR A 129 -25.73 -28.76 -9.94
CA THR A 129 -25.20 -29.87 -9.13
C THR A 129 -24.82 -29.37 -7.75
N GLN A 130 -24.79 -30.26 -6.77
CA GLN A 130 -24.43 -29.91 -5.40
C GLN A 130 -23.20 -30.72 -4.99
N ALA A 131 -22.30 -30.10 -4.23
CA ALA A 131 -21.21 -30.81 -3.57
C ALA A 131 -21.79 -31.86 -2.60
N LEU A 132 -21.10 -32.99 -2.46
CA LEU A 132 -21.49 -34.02 -1.49
C LEU A 132 -21.36 -33.49 -0.06
N MET A 133 -20.31 -32.69 0.17
CA MET A 133 -20.04 -32.00 1.42
C MET A 133 -19.22 -30.75 1.12
N THR A 134 -19.41 -29.70 1.93
CA THR A 134 -18.58 -28.50 1.86
C THR A 134 -18.12 -28.12 3.26
N TRP A 135 -16.86 -27.73 3.39
CA TRP A 135 -16.34 -27.11 4.61
C TRP A 135 -15.47 -25.91 4.29
N ASN A 136 -15.45 -24.98 5.25
CA ASN A 136 -14.65 -23.77 5.19
C ASN A 136 -13.54 -23.84 6.24
N VAL A 137 -12.40 -23.26 5.89
CA VAL A 137 -11.32 -22.96 6.82
C VAL A 137 -11.06 -21.48 6.68
N THR A 138 -11.19 -20.75 7.77
CA THR A 138 -10.88 -19.32 7.82
C THR A 138 -9.48 -19.14 8.40
N CYS A 139 -8.63 -18.43 7.66
CA CYS A 139 -7.32 -18.03 8.10
C CYS A 139 -7.32 -16.53 8.36
N THR A 140 -7.01 -16.15 9.59
CA THR A 140 -6.98 -14.76 10.02
C THR A 140 -5.59 -14.19 9.85
N TYR A 141 -5.53 -12.96 9.37
CA TYR A 141 -4.28 -12.22 9.24
C TYR A 141 -3.88 -11.60 10.58
N SER A 142 -2.60 -11.65 10.91
CA SER A 142 -2.02 -10.99 12.06
C SER A 142 -0.80 -10.20 11.61
N GLN A 143 -0.90 -8.87 11.67
CA GLN A 143 0.21 -7.97 11.33
C GLN A 143 1.45 -8.22 12.18
N PHE A 144 1.27 -8.50 13.47
CA PHE A 144 2.36 -8.80 14.39
C PHE A 144 3.12 -10.08 14.04
N LEU A 145 2.42 -11.09 13.51
CA LEU A 145 3.05 -12.33 13.03
C LEU A 145 3.63 -12.18 11.62
N ALA A 146 2.96 -11.38 10.77
CA ALA A 146 3.35 -11.17 9.38
C ALA A 146 4.62 -10.33 9.24
N GLN A 147 4.76 -9.29 10.08
CA GLN A 147 5.79 -8.27 9.95
C GLN A 147 6.47 -8.00 11.29
N LYS A 148 7.56 -8.72 11.54
CA LYS A 148 8.54 -8.34 12.56
C LYS A 148 9.26 -7.03 12.21
N THR A 149 9.34 -6.70 10.92
CA THR A 149 9.96 -5.48 10.38
C THR A 149 9.14 -4.94 9.21
N PRO A 150 8.97 -3.61 9.09
CA PRO A 150 8.34 -2.99 7.91
C PRO A 150 9.09 -3.34 6.61
N THR A 151 8.38 -3.28 5.48
CA THR A 151 8.93 -3.59 4.14
C THR A 151 9.05 -2.36 3.23
N CYS A 152 8.45 -1.24 3.64
CA CYS A 152 8.48 0.00 2.88
C CYS A 152 8.58 1.25 3.77
N CYS A 153 9.09 2.32 3.18
CA CYS A 153 9.18 3.64 3.82
C CYS A 153 8.78 4.75 2.84
N VAL A 154 8.44 5.91 3.40
CA VAL A 154 8.02 7.08 2.62
C VAL A 154 9.06 8.20 2.74
N ALA A 155 9.34 8.85 1.62
CA ALA A 155 10.10 10.08 1.55
C ALA A 155 9.21 11.20 1.00
N LEU A 156 9.35 12.40 1.53
CA LEU A 156 8.53 13.56 1.19
C LEU A 156 9.40 14.70 0.67
N SER A 157 8.92 15.38 -0.37
CA SER A 157 9.55 16.60 -0.85
C SER A 157 8.52 17.56 -1.44
N SER A 158 8.91 18.82 -1.57
CA SER A 158 8.07 19.85 -2.17
C SER A 158 8.92 20.78 -3.01
N PHE A 159 8.36 21.34 -4.07
CA PHE A 159 8.99 22.39 -4.87
C PHE A 159 9.43 23.62 -4.06
N TYR A 160 8.77 23.89 -2.93
CA TYR A 160 9.05 25.04 -2.07
C TYR A 160 10.22 24.84 -1.10
N ASN A 161 10.71 23.62 -0.96
CA ASN A 161 11.76 23.29 -0.01
C ASN A 161 12.87 22.50 -0.72
N ASN A 162 14.10 22.99 -0.61
CA ASN A 162 15.26 22.36 -1.22
C ASN A 162 15.70 21.07 -0.50
N THR A 163 15.24 20.85 0.73
CA THR A 163 15.53 19.63 1.49
C THR A 163 14.47 18.55 1.26
N ILE A 164 14.93 17.35 0.91
CA ILE A 164 14.08 16.15 0.84
C ILE A 164 14.05 15.52 2.23
N VAL A 165 12.84 15.28 2.73
CA VAL A 165 12.61 14.55 3.97
C VAL A 165 12.65 13.08 3.61
N GLY A 166 13.81 12.47 3.83
CA GLY A 166 14.07 11.07 3.51
C GLY A 166 13.27 10.11 4.39
N CYS A 167 13.29 8.83 4.00
CA CYS A 167 12.83 7.77 4.89
C CYS A 167 13.60 7.80 6.22
N PRO A 168 12.94 7.58 7.36
CA PRO A 168 13.63 7.45 8.64
C PRO A 168 14.72 6.37 8.60
N THR A 169 15.83 6.63 9.29
CA THR A 169 16.93 5.68 9.35
C THR A 169 16.48 4.38 10.00
N CYS A 170 16.96 3.26 9.47
CA CYS A 170 16.65 1.92 9.97
C CYS A 170 15.16 1.54 10.00
N SER A 171 14.32 2.16 9.17
CA SER A 171 12.88 1.88 9.06
C SER A 171 12.55 0.39 8.89
N CYS A 172 13.33 -0.35 8.10
CA CYS A 172 13.10 -1.77 7.82
C CYS A 172 14.10 -2.70 8.53
N GLY A 173 14.72 -2.21 9.61
CA GLY A 173 15.66 -2.96 10.44
C GLY A 173 17.11 -2.82 9.99
N CYS A 174 17.92 -2.16 10.82
CA CYS A 174 19.37 -2.20 10.70
C CYS A 174 19.92 -3.34 11.56
N GLN A 175 20.92 -4.05 11.06
CA GLN A 175 21.67 -5.00 11.88
C GLN A 175 22.84 -4.28 12.57
N ASN A 176 23.04 -4.57 13.86
CA ASN A 176 24.23 -4.14 14.58
C ASN A 176 25.41 -5.03 14.17
N ASN A 177 26.09 -4.58 13.11
CA ASN A 177 27.44 -4.83 12.58
C ASN A 177 28.26 -6.12 12.85
N ASN A 178 27.78 -7.21 13.47
CA ASN A 178 28.69 -8.32 13.82
C ASN A 178 28.18 -9.76 13.65
N THR A 179 26.97 -10.02 13.14
CA THR A 179 26.48 -11.43 13.12
C THR A 179 26.12 -12.02 11.77
N HIS A 180 25.92 -11.26 10.68
CA HIS A 180 25.67 -11.85 9.35
C HIS A 180 26.26 -10.99 8.20
N PRO A 181 27.31 -11.44 7.49
CA PRO A 181 27.76 -10.80 6.26
C PRO A 181 26.71 -11.05 5.16
N GLY A 182 25.81 -10.09 4.93
CA GLY A 182 24.79 -10.20 3.87
C GLY A 182 23.48 -9.42 4.04
N SER A 183 23.39 -8.44 4.95
CA SER A 183 22.13 -7.72 5.18
C SER A 183 21.73 -6.77 4.03
N CYS A 184 22.71 -6.22 3.31
CA CYS A 184 22.52 -5.43 2.10
C CYS A 184 23.74 -5.49 1.20
N VAL A 185 23.58 -5.09 -0.06
CA VAL A 185 24.67 -5.04 -1.04
C VAL A 185 24.74 -3.66 -1.70
N ASN A 186 25.96 -3.14 -1.89
CA ASN A 186 26.15 -1.90 -2.64
C ASN A 186 26.03 -2.16 -4.15
N PRO A 187 25.46 -1.24 -4.94
CA PRO A 187 25.27 -1.42 -6.39
C PRO A 187 26.55 -1.70 -7.16
N ASN A 188 27.67 -1.11 -6.73
CA ASN A 188 28.97 -1.20 -7.41
C ASN A 188 29.84 -2.33 -6.84
N SER A 189 29.26 -3.23 -6.05
CA SER A 189 30.02 -4.30 -5.42
C SER A 189 30.37 -5.41 -6.40
N PRO A 190 31.63 -5.91 -6.42
CA PRO A 190 32.02 -7.06 -7.25
C PRO A 190 31.32 -8.37 -6.84
N TYR A 191 30.80 -8.46 -5.60
CA TYR A 191 30.06 -9.63 -5.11
C TYR A 191 28.54 -9.54 -5.35
N LEU A 192 28.04 -8.50 -6.04
CA LEU A 192 26.60 -8.34 -6.25
C LEU A 192 25.99 -9.53 -7.00
N GLN A 193 26.62 -9.98 -8.09
CA GLN A 193 26.08 -11.09 -8.88
C GLN A 193 26.15 -12.42 -8.14
N SER A 194 27.22 -12.66 -7.39
CA SER A 194 27.29 -13.86 -6.53
C SER A 194 26.29 -13.80 -5.37
N ALA A 195 25.92 -12.60 -4.89
CA ALA A 195 24.84 -12.45 -3.91
C ALA A 195 23.45 -12.65 -4.54
N ILE A 196 23.23 -12.29 -5.80
CA ILE A 196 21.94 -12.49 -6.49
C ILE A 196 21.73 -13.98 -6.82
N ASP A 197 22.74 -14.64 -7.40
CA ASP A 197 22.65 -16.01 -7.91
C ASP A 197 23.25 -17.08 -6.98
N GLY A 198 23.73 -16.68 -5.80
CA GLY A 198 24.31 -17.58 -4.82
C GLY A 198 23.34 -18.60 -4.19
N PRO A 199 23.86 -19.64 -3.53
CA PRO A 199 23.06 -20.63 -2.82
C PRO A 199 22.24 -19.94 -1.70
N GLY A 200 20.91 -19.93 -1.83
CA GLY A 200 20.00 -19.22 -0.92
C GLY A 200 18.92 -18.36 -1.60
N LYS A 201 18.91 -18.27 -2.94
CA LYS A 201 17.92 -17.55 -3.78
C LYS A 201 16.46 -17.79 -3.41
N TYR A 202 16.12 -18.95 -2.84
CA TYR A 202 14.75 -19.38 -2.53
C TYR A 202 14.35 -19.29 -1.06
N THR A 203 15.15 -18.65 -0.20
CA THR A 203 14.78 -18.50 1.23
C THR A 203 13.64 -17.49 1.47
N GLY A 204 13.19 -16.77 0.44
CA GLY A 204 12.12 -15.78 0.54
C GLY A 204 12.52 -14.48 1.24
N GLN A 205 13.78 -14.34 1.65
CA GLN A 205 14.29 -13.12 2.27
C GLN A 205 14.73 -12.09 1.22
N PRO A 206 14.38 -10.80 1.40
CA PRO A 206 14.77 -9.75 0.48
C PRO A 206 16.28 -9.47 0.56
N LEU A 207 16.93 -9.29 -0.58
CA LEU A 207 18.31 -8.79 -0.65
C LEU A 207 18.26 -7.34 -1.08
N VAL A 208 18.52 -6.41 -0.15
CA VAL A 208 18.31 -4.98 -0.41
C VAL A 208 19.60 -4.25 -0.75
N GLN A 209 19.46 -3.15 -1.49
CA GLN A 209 20.52 -2.17 -1.64
C GLN A 209 20.83 -1.48 -0.31
N CYS A 210 22.12 -1.32 0.00
CA CYS A 210 22.53 -0.60 1.20
C CYS A 210 22.09 0.86 1.13
N THR A 211 21.22 1.24 2.07
CA THR A 211 20.66 2.58 2.25
C THR A 211 20.53 2.84 3.75
N SER A 212 20.36 4.09 4.15
CA SER A 212 20.15 4.42 5.56
C SER A 212 18.85 3.85 6.15
N HIS A 213 17.84 3.56 5.31
CA HIS A 213 16.52 3.07 5.74
C HIS A 213 16.38 1.53 5.65
N MET A 214 17.22 0.86 4.84
CA MET A 214 17.26 -0.61 4.65
C MET A 214 15.96 -1.23 4.12
N CYS A 215 15.05 -0.42 3.58
CA CYS A 215 13.75 -0.88 3.08
C CYS A 215 13.81 -1.42 1.65
N PRO A 216 13.18 -2.59 1.38
CA PRO A 216 12.97 -3.11 0.03
C PRO A 216 12.26 -2.14 -0.91
N VAL A 217 11.30 -1.35 -0.41
CA VAL A 217 10.54 -0.41 -1.23
C VAL A 217 10.57 0.99 -0.62
N LYS A 218 10.72 2.00 -1.47
CA LYS A 218 10.57 3.41 -1.10
C LYS A 218 9.49 4.05 -1.94
N VAL A 219 8.56 4.73 -1.28
CA VAL A 219 7.56 5.58 -1.95
C VAL A 219 7.98 7.03 -1.74
N HIS A 220 8.23 7.76 -2.82
CA HIS A 220 8.56 9.17 -2.77
C HIS A 220 7.35 10.00 -3.22
N TRP A 221 6.88 10.88 -2.34
CA TRP A 221 5.79 11.81 -2.60
C TRP A 221 6.37 13.22 -2.78
N HIS A 222 6.26 13.75 -3.99
CA HIS A 222 6.79 15.05 -4.36
C HIS A 222 5.68 16.01 -4.76
N VAL A 223 5.49 17.09 -4.01
CA VAL A 223 4.61 18.20 -4.40
C VAL A 223 5.33 19.03 -5.45
N LYS A 224 4.98 18.84 -6.72
CA LYS A 224 5.72 19.37 -7.88
C LYS A 224 5.34 20.81 -8.19
N LEU A 225 4.06 21.11 -8.25
CA LEU A 225 3.55 22.44 -8.57
C LEU A 225 2.21 22.68 -7.89
N ASN A 226 1.92 23.95 -7.64
CA ASN A 226 0.69 24.43 -7.06
C ASN A 226 0.10 25.51 -7.96
N TYR A 227 -0.95 25.18 -8.70
CA TYR A 227 -1.69 26.12 -9.54
C TYR A 227 -2.76 26.84 -8.71
N LYS A 228 -3.54 27.74 -9.33
CA LYS A 228 -4.65 28.42 -8.66
C LYS A 228 -5.67 27.40 -8.13
N ASP A 229 -6.21 26.57 -9.03
CA ASP A 229 -7.31 25.66 -8.73
C ASP A 229 -6.89 24.20 -8.55
N TYR A 230 -5.63 23.87 -8.86
CA TYR A 230 -5.11 22.50 -8.83
C TYR A 230 -3.75 22.43 -8.17
N TRP A 231 -3.39 21.26 -7.68
CA TRP A 231 -2.02 20.94 -7.31
C TRP A 231 -1.58 19.64 -7.97
N ARG A 232 -0.30 19.58 -8.28
CA ARG A 232 0.33 18.49 -9.01
C ARG A 232 1.30 17.77 -8.10
N VAL A 233 1.05 16.49 -7.87
CA VAL A 233 1.93 15.59 -7.13
C VAL A 233 2.60 14.66 -8.10
N LYS A 234 3.87 14.36 -7.86
CA LYS A 234 4.58 13.26 -8.49
C LYS A 234 4.82 12.19 -7.43
N VAL A 235 4.34 10.97 -7.68
CA VAL A 235 4.61 9.81 -6.83
C VAL A 235 5.61 8.91 -7.55
N THR A 236 6.62 8.43 -6.83
CA THR A 236 7.65 7.52 -7.38
C THR A 236 7.85 6.36 -6.43
N ILE A 237 7.54 5.16 -6.91
CA ILE A 237 7.80 3.90 -6.20
C ILE A 237 9.13 3.37 -6.69
N THR A 238 10.05 3.06 -5.79
CA THR A 238 11.37 2.51 -6.12
C THR A 238 11.58 1.20 -5.38
N ASN A 239 11.97 0.18 -6.13
CA ASN A 239 12.36 -1.13 -5.62
C ASN A 239 13.87 -1.15 -5.37
N PHE A 240 14.27 -1.46 -4.14
CA PHE A 240 15.64 -1.64 -3.69
C PHE A 240 15.99 -3.11 -3.47
N ASN A 241 15.09 -4.04 -3.79
CA ASN A 241 15.33 -5.48 -3.69
C ASN A 241 15.97 -6.02 -4.98
N TYR A 242 17.11 -6.69 -4.87
CA TYR A 242 17.84 -7.31 -5.99
C TYR A 242 17.30 -8.69 -6.38
N ARG A 243 16.50 -9.34 -5.53
CA ARG A 243 16.04 -10.72 -5.75
C ARG A 243 14.53 -10.83 -6.03
N MET A 244 13.80 -9.72 -5.97
CA MET A 244 12.34 -9.73 -6.05
C MET A 244 11.84 -8.65 -6.99
N ASN A 245 10.97 -9.08 -7.91
CA ASN A 245 10.14 -8.20 -8.71
C ASN A 245 8.73 -8.15 -8.09
N TYR A 246 8.04 -7.03 -8.25
CA TYR A 246 6.64 -6.90 -7.83
C TYR A 246 5.74 -6.83 -9.06
N THR A 247 5.03 -7.91 -9.35
CA THR A 247 3.97 -7.98 -10.36
C THR A 247 2.63 -7.54 -9.77
N ASP A 248 1.78 -6.89 -10.56
CA ASP A 248 0.44 -6.43 -10.16
C ASP A 248 0.46 -5.61 -8.86
N TRP A 249 1.56 -4.87 -8.66
CA TRP A 249 1.76 -4.09 -7.44
C TRP A 249 0.62 -3.09 -7.25
N ASN A 250 0.30 -2.83 -5.99
CA ASN A 250 -0.68 -1.83 -5.61
C ASN A 250 -0.12 -0.88 -4.55
N LEU A 251 -0.59 0.36 -4.62
CA LEU A 251 -0.27 1.43 -3.71
C LEU A 251 -1.59 2.00 -3.20
N VAL A 252 -1.83 1.93 -1.89
CA VAL A 252 -2.98 2.59 -1.27
C VAL A 252 -2.49 3.81 -0.53
N VAL A 253 -3.09 4.96 -0.81
CA VAL A 253 -2.73 6.21 -0.15
C VAL A 253 -3.96 6.77 0.53
N GLN A 254 -3.78 7.28 1.74
CA GLN A 254 -4.79 8.04 2.46
C GLN A 254 -4.44 9.52 2.41
N HIS A 255 -5.30 10.33 1.79
CA HIS A 255 -5.17 11.78 1.68
C HIS A 255 -6.56 12.43 1.69
N PRO A 256 -6.76 13.52 2.47
CA PRO A 256 -8.09 14.16 2.62
C PRO A 256 -8.70 14.64 1.29
N ASN A 257 -7.88 14.98 0.31
CA ASN A 257 -8.30 15.53 -0.99
C ASN A 257 -8.48 14.47 -2.11
N PHE A 258 -8.64 13.18 -1.80
CA PHE A 258 -8.88 12.15 -2.82
C PHE A 258 -10.33 12.03 -3.30
N ASN A 259 -11.25 12.77 -2.70
CA ASN A 259 -12.59 13.01 -3.24
C ASN A 259 -12.56 13.69 -4.63
N ASN A 260 -11.55 14.52 -4.91
CA ASN A 260 -11.48 15.35 -6.13
C ASN A 260 -10.24 15.08 -7.00
N ILE A 261 -9.98 13.81 -7.35
CA ILE A 261 -8.95 13.46 -8.34
C ILE A 261 -9.44 13.86 -9.73
N THR A 262 -8.79 14.85 -10.35
CA THR A 262 -9.17 15.33 -11.69
C THR A 262 -8.51 14.51 -12.78
N LYS A 263 -7.20 14.28 -12.67
CA LYS A 263 -6.41 13.53 -13.66
C LYS A 263 -5.33 12.71 -12.97
N LEU A 264 -5.11 11.51 -13.50
CA LEU A 264 -4.02 10.63 -13.13
C LEU A 264 -3.23 10.28 -14.38
N PHE A 265 -1.91 10.27 -14.27
CA PHE A 265 -1.01 9.91 -15.37
C PHE A 265 -0.30 8.60 -15.07
N SER A 266 -0.19 7.72 -16.05
CA SER A 266 0.64 6.50 -16.02
C SER A 266 0.23 5.39 -15.05
N PHE A 267 -0.68 5.61 -14.10
CA PHE A 267 -1.25 4.58 -13.21
C PHE A 267 -2.76 4.47 -13.43
N ASN A 268 -3.33 3.34 -13.02
CA ASN A 268 -4.76 3.18 -12.79
C ASN A 268 -5.10 3.59 -11.36
N TYR A 269 -6.35 3.99 -11.11
CA TYR A 269 -6.83 4.20 -9.74
C TYR A 269 -8.27 3.78 -9.52
N LYS A 270 -8.58 3.54 -8.25
CA LYS A 270 -9.94 3.37 -7.75
C LYS A 270 -10.05 4.02 -6.37
N PRO A 271 -11.04 4.91 -6.16
CA PRO A 271 -11.30 5.43 -4.82
C PRO A 271 -11.78 4.28 -3.93
N LEU A 272 -11.32 4.27 -2.69
CA LEU A 272 -11.74 3.34 -1.64
C LEU A 272 -12.58 4.10 -0.61
N SER A 273 -13.71 3.52 -0.22
CA SER A 273 -14.60 4.09 0.79
C SER A 273 -14.73 3.15 1.99
N PRO A 274 -13.73 3.15 2.90
CA PRO A 274 -13.60 2.11 3.91
C PRO A 274 -14.72 2.04 4.95
N TYR A 275 -15.51 3.12 5.08
CA TYR A 275 -16.57 3.24 6.07
C TYR A 275 -17.96 3.33 5.43
N GLY A 276 -18.21 2.55 4.37
CA GLY A 276 -19.53 2.49 3.72
C GLY A 276 -19.93 3.80 3.03
N GLY A 277 -18.98 4.47 2.37
CA GLY A 277 -19.25 5.65 1.53
C GLY A 277 -19.27 7.01 2.25
N ARG A 278 -19.06 7.06 3.57
CA ARG A 278 -19.06 8.33 4.32
C ARG A 278 -17.78 9.17 4.17
N ILE A 279 -16.64 8.52 3.92
CA ILE A 279 -15.33 9.18 3.80
C ILE A 279 -14.60 8.54 2.61
N ASN A 280 -14.24 9.37 1.63
CA ASN A 280 -13.53 9.00 0.41
C ASN A 280 -12.11 9.59 0.43
N ASP A 281 -11.39 9.39 1.53
CA ASP A 281 -10.04 9.91 1.76
C ASP A 281 -8.94 8.93 1.34
N SER A 282 -9.32 7.79 0.76
CA SER A 282 -8.40 6.70 0.44
C SER A 282 -8.52 6.34 -1.02
N ALA A 283 -7.39 6.14 -1.69
CA ALA A 283 -7.35 5.76 -3.10
C ALA A 283 -6.33 4.64 -3.32
N MET A 284 -6.72 3.65 -4.10
CA MET A 284 -5.85 2.58 -4.57
C MET A 284 -5.32 2.93 -5.95
N PHE A 285 -4.03 2.72 -6.16
CA PHE A 285 -3.31 2.90 -7.41
C PHE A 285 -2.62 1.60 -7.80
N TRP A 286 -2.53 1.32 -9.10
CA TRP A 286 -1.77 0.18 -9.62
C TRP A 286 -1.24 0.45 -11.03
N GLY A 287 -0.31 -0.39 -11.47
CA GLY A 287 0.26 -0.31 -12.81
C GLY A 287 -0.76 -0.57 -13.93
N MET A 288 -0.50 0.01 -15.10
CA MET A 288 -1.17 -0.32 -16.35
C MET A 288 -0.56 -1.61 -16.91
N LYS A 289 -1.42 -2.54 -17.35
CA LYS A 289 -0.99 -3.82 -17.93
C LYS A 289 -0.07 -3.57 -19.14
N PHE A 290 1.02 -4.33 -19.23
CA PHE A 290 2.04 -4.25 -20.28
C PHE A 290 2.84 -2.92 -20.32
N TYR A 291 2.78 -2.09 -19.28
CA TYR A 291 3.54 -0.84 -19.22
C TYR A 291 4.35 -0.73 -17.92
N ASN A 292 3.66 -0.73 -16.78
CA ASN A 292 4.29 -0.61 -15.47
C ASN A 292 3.56 -1.45 -14.41
N ASP A 293 2.89 -2.52 -14.84
CA ASP A 293 2.35 -3.60 -14.01
C ASP A 293 3.45 -4.46 -13.36
N LEU A 294 4.68 -4.40 -13.87
CA LEU A 294 5.87 -5.01 -13.29
C LEU A 294 6.83 -3.94 -12.76
N LEU A 295 7.08 -3.97 -11.45
CA LEU A 295 8.16 -3.21 -10.82
C LEU A 295 9.39 -4.13 -10.70
N ASN A 296 10.36 -3.89 -11.58
CA ASN A 296 11.59 -4.67 -11.64
C ASN A 296 12.42 -4.55 -10.36
N GLN A 297 13.34 -5.50 -10.17
CA GLN A 297 14.40 -5.48 -9.16
C GLN A 297 15.20 -4.17 -9.17
N ALA A 298 15.96 -3.96 -8.10
CA ALA A 298 16.79 -2.79 -7.91
C ALA A 298 17.72 -2.52 -9.10
N GLY A 299 17.68 -1.27 -9.58
CA GLY A 299 18.45 -0.82 -10.74
C GLY A 299 17.81 0.40 -11.41
N PRO A 300 18.33 0.83 -12.58
CA PRO A 300 17.84 1.99 -13.31
C PRO A 300 16.35 1.93 -13.70
N PHE A 301 15.84 0.71 -13.93
CA PHE A 301 14.45 0.43 -14.30
C PHE A 301 13.60 -0.11 -13.14
N GLY A 302 14.12 -0.07 -11.91
CA GLY A 302 13.44 -0.54 -10.71
C GLY A 302 12.51 0.52 -10.10
N ASN A 303 11.92 1.40 -10.91
CA ASN A 303 11.00 2.42 -10.44
C ASN A 303 9.74 2.56 -11.30
N ALA A 304 8.66 2.98 -10.66
CA ALA A 304 7.39 3.34 -11.29
C ALA A 304 7.00 4.75 -10.85
N GLN A 305 6.56 5.59 -11.79
CA GLN A 305 6.24 6.98 -11.52
C GLN A 305 4.85 7.34 -12.05
N THR A 306 4.17 8.22 -11.33
CA THR A 306 2.90 8.80 -11.72
C THR A 306 2.87 10.28 -11.37
N GLU A 307 2.04 11.04 -12.09
CA GLU A 307 1.64 12.36 -11.67
C GLU A 307 0.14 12.37 -11.39
N ILE A 308 -0.26 13.06 -10.33
CA ILE A 308 -1.65 13.20 -9.89
C ILE A 308 -1.98 14.68 -9.91
N LEU A 309 -3.07 15.04 -10.58
CA LEU A 309 -3.65 16.37 -10.55
C LEU A 309 -4.91 16.34 -9.69
N LEU A 310 -4.86 17.10 -8.62
CA LEU A 310 -5.89 17.14 -7.59
C LEU A 310 -6.48 18.55 -7.57
N GLN A 311 -7.81 18.66 -7.63
CA GLN A 311 -8.48 19.95 -7.53
C GLN A 311 -8.40 20.44 -6.08
N LYS A 312 -8.24 21.74 -5.89
CA LYS A 312 -8.31 22.33 -4.56
C LYS A 312 -9.76 22.57 -4.19
N ASP A 313 -10.11 22.11 -3.00
CA ASP A 313 -11.34 22.48 -2.35
C ASP A 313 -11.09 23.69 -1.44
N PRO A 314 -11.73 24.86 -1.70
CA PRO A 314 -11.54 26.06 -0.91
C PRO A 314 -11.84 25.89 0.58
N GLU A 315 -12.70 24.95 0.95
CA GLU A 315 -13.11 24.73 2.34
C GLU A 315 -12.08 23.93 3.14
N THR A 316 -11.37 23.01 2.49
CA THR A 316 -10.47 22.06 3.16
C THR A 316 -9.00 22.30 2.87
N PHE A 317 -8.67 23.00 1.78
CA PHE A 317 -7.29 23.25 1.36
C PHE A 317 -6.58 24.19 2.33
N THR A 318 -5.42 23.76 2.83
CA THR A 318 -4.54 24.57 3.68
C THR A 318 -3.07 24.34 3.33
N PHE A 319 -2.22 25.33 3.60
CA PHE A 319 -0.77 25.17 3.55
C PHE A 319 -0.18 24.68 4.88
N GLU A 320 -1.01 24.66 5.93
CA GLU A 320 -0.56 24.33 7.28
C GLU A 320 -0.38 22.82 7.49
N LYS A 321 0.48 22.48 8.45
CA LYS A 321 0.60 21.13 9.03
C LYS A 321 0.81 20.01 7.99
N GLY A 322 1.43 20.34 6.86
CA GLY A 322 1.74 19.36 5.82
C GLY A 322 0.51 18.77 5.13
N TRP A 323 -0.58 19.53 5.00
CA TRP A 323 -1.83 19.05 4.39
C TRP A 323 -1.67 18.39 3.02
N ALA A 324 -0.70 18.84 2.20
CA ALA A 324 -0.42 18.28 0.87
C ALA A 324 0.26 16.90 0.88
N PHE A 325 0.59 16.38 2.06
CA PHE A 325 1.26 15.09 2.22
C PHE A 325 0.26 14.02 2.66
N PRO A 326 0.47 12.76 2.25
CA PRO A 326 -0.41 11.67 2.62
C PRO A 326 -0.35 11.44 4.13
N ARG A 327 -1.46 10.98 4.71
CA ARG A 327 -1.52 10.59 6.13
C ARG A 327 -0.97 9.20 6.34
N ARG A 328 -1.24 8.29 5.38
CA ARG A 328 -0.80 6.89 5.38
C ARG A 328 -0.55 6.42 3.96
N VAL A 329 0.37 5.47 3.83
CA VAL A 329 0.73 4.83 2.57
C VAL A 329 0.90 3.35 2.82
N TYR A 330 0.26 2.53 2.00
CA TYR A 330 0.42 1.08 1.99
C TYR A 330 0.94 0.63 0.64
N PHE A 331 1.89 -0.30 0.62
CA PHE A 331 2.40 -0.90 -0.60
C PHE A 331 2.18 -2.41 -0.54
N ASN A 332 1.43 -2.98 -1.49
CA ASN A 332 1.04 -4.39 -1.50
C ASN A 332 0.38 -4.88 -0.19
N GLY A 333 -0.32 -3.98 0.50
CA GLY A 333 -0.95 -4.23 1.80
C GLY A 333 -0.08 -3.92 3.02
N ASP A 334 1.23 -3.70 2.84
CA ASP A 334 2.14 -3.41 3.95
C ASP A 334 2.11 -1.92 4.29
N ASN A 335 1.99 -1.58 5.58
CA ASN A 335 1.99 -0.20 6.03
C ASN A 335 3.41 0.39 5.97
N CYS A 336 3.60 1.45 5.20
CA CYS A 336 4.91 2.07 5.04
C CYS A 336 5.21 3.03 6.19
N VAL A 337 6.47 3.03 6.63
CA VAL A 337 6.94 3.95 7.67
C VAL A 337 6.96 5.37 7.11
N MET A 338 6.15 6.24 7.72
CA MET A 338 6.07 7.66 7.41
C MET A 338 7.13 8.43 8.22
N PRO A 339 7.72 9.51 7.67
CA PRO A 339 8.49 10.45 8.48
C PRO A 339 7.58 11.14 9.50
N PRO A 340 8.13 11.68 10.60
CA PRO A 340 7.32 12.33 11.61
C PRO A 340 6.78 13.68 11.06
N PRO A 341 5.55 14.10 11.44
CA PRO A 341 4.90 15.26 10.83
C PRO A 341 5.62 16.61 11.02
N ASP A 342 6.40 16.75 12.09
CA ASP A 342 7.26 17.90 12.37
C ASP A 342 8.39 18.07 11.35
N ALA A 343 8.83 16.96 10.74
CA ALA A 343 9.85 16.96 9.71
C ALA A 343 9.29 17.27 8.32
N TYR A 344 7.96 17.41 8.12
CA TYR A 344 7.39 17.55 6.78
C TYR A 344 7.90 18.83 6.10
N PRO A 345 8.13 18.81 4.76
CA PRO A 345 8.56 20.00 4.06
C PRO A 345 7.54 21.12 4.26
N TRP A 346 8.00 22.27 4.73
CA TRP A 346 7.15 23.43 4.94
C TRP A 346 6.59 23.91 3.60
N LEU A 347 5.28 24.11 3.56
CA LEU A 347 4.64 24.82 2.46
C LEU A 347 4.66 26.31 2.81
N PRO A 348 4.89 27.19 1.82
CA PRO A 348 5.01 28.61 2.09
C PRO A 348 3.64 29.15 2.49
N ASN A 349 3.55 29.72 3.69
CA ASN A 349 2.35 30.44 4.14
C ASN A 349 2.14 31.79 3.42
N ALA A 350 3.11 32.22 2.62
CA ALA A 350 3.05 33.45 1.83
C ALA A 350 3.72 33.24 0.47
N SER A 351 3.21 33.92 -0.56
CA SER A 351 3.91 34.01 -1.84
C SER A 351 5.32 34.58 -1.62
N PRO A 352 6.36 34.06 -2.28
CA PRO A 352 7.64 34.77 -2.30
C PRO A 352 7.37 36.19 -2.81
N PRO A 353 7.91 37.23 -2.15
CA PRO A 353 7.74 38.59 -2.65
C PRO A 353 8.24 38.60 -4.08
N MET A 354 7.36 38.94 -5.01
CA MET A 354 7.74 39.18 -6.39
C MET A 354 8.84 40.24 -6.31
N LYS A 355 10.09 39.87 -6.63
CA LYS A 355 11.16 40.87 -6.74
C LYS A 355 10.73 41.77 -7.89
N GLN A 356 10.07 42.88 -7.55
CA GLN A 356 9.70 43.91 -8.50
C GLN A 356 11.01 44.29 -9.18
N PRO A 357 11.12 44.11 -10.50
CA PRO A 357 12.36 44.38 -11.18
C PRO A 357 12.65 45.86 -10.98
N TRP A 358 13.82 46.17 -10.42
CA TRP A 358 14.29 47.55 -10.17
C TRP A 358 14.30 48.41 -11.45
N THR A 359 14.10 47.79 -12.61
CA THR A 359 13.95 48.44 -13.90
C THR A 359 12.77 49.40 -13.97
N LEU A 360 11.64 49.12 -13.29
CA LEU A 360 10.47 50.01 -13.29
C LEU A 360 10.68 51.27 -12.44
N GLU A 361 11.26 51.12 -11.24
CA GLU A 361 11.61 52.23 -10.35
C GLU A 361 12.65 53.15 -11.01
N LEU A 362 13.69 52.57 -11.63
CA LEU A 362 14.69 53.32 -12.38
C LEU A 362 14.09 54.03 -13.60
N LEU A 363 13.20 53.37 -14.36
CA LEU A 363 12.52 54.01 -15.50
C LEU A 363 11.69 55.21 -15.09
N VAL A 364 10.92 55.11 -14.00
CA VAL A 364 10.11 56.22 -13.47
C VAL A 364 11.00 57.36 -12.95
N PHE A 365 12.13 57.04 -12.30
CA PHE A 365 13.09 58.05 -11.87
C PHE A 365 13.73 58.79 -13.06
N TRP A 366 14.18 58.06 -14.09
CA TRP A 366 14.80 58.66 -15.27
C TRP A 366 13.81 59.47 -16.13
N THR A 367 12.54 59.04 -16.23
CA THR A 367 11.51 59.82 -16.94
C THR A 367 11.13 61.10 -16.17
N ALA A 368 11.02 61.03 -14.84
CA ALA A 368 10.77 62.20 -14.00
C ALA A 368 11.94 63.20 -14.04
N LEU A 369 13.19 62.71 -14.01
CA LEU A 369 14.38 63.55 -14.13
C LEU A 369 14.47 64.23 -15.51
N ALA A 370 14.17 63.51 -16.59
CA ALA A 370 14.14 64.07 -17.93
C ALA A 370 13.06 65.14 -18.09
N ALA A 371 11.87 64.93 -17.50
CA ALA A 371 10.79 65.92 -17.51
C ALA A 371 11.14 67.19 -16.72
N LEU A 372 11.82 67.04 -15.57
CA LEU A 372 12.31 68.18 -14.78
C LEU A 372 13.40 68.96 -15.52
N LEU A 373 14.36 68.28 -16.15
CA LEU A 373 15.41 68.95 -16.93
C LEU A 373 14.85 69.66 -18.17
N ALA A 374 13.83 69.10 -18.82
CA ALA A 374 13.14 69.74 -19.94
C ALA A 374 12.27 70.94 -19.54
N TYR A 375 11.95 71.09 -18.25
CA TYR A 375 11.17 72.23 -17.74
C TYR A 375 12.05 73.44 -17.36
N TYR A 376 13.35 73.24 -17.17
CA TYR A 376 14.32 74.27 -16.77
C TYR A 376 15.26 74.72 -17.90
N VAL A 377 15.02 74.27 -19.13
CA VAL A 377 15.61 74.77 -20.38
C VAL A 377 14.49 75.47 -21.15
#